data_AF-A0A7W0HBP1-F1
#
_entry.id   AF-A0A7W0HBP1-F1
#
_cell.length_a   1.000
_cell.length_b   1.000
_cell.length_c   1.000
_cell.angle_alpha   90.00
_cell.angle_beta   90.00
_cell.angle_gamma   90.00
#
_symmetry.space_group_name_H-M   'P 1'
#
loop_
_entity.id
_entity.type
_entity.pdbx_description
1 polymer ?
#
loop_
_entity_poly.entity_id
_entity_poly.type
_entity_poly.pdbx_seq_one_letter_code
_entity_poly.pdbx_strand_id
1 'polypeptide(L)'
;MGLSDRDRAILDFERSWRVTSGTATSPTKEAAIRSQLDLSPTRYYELLRNLSASADAVAYDPLGVRRLRKSQSRRRRARLEGWPASQPPGR
;
A
#
# COMPACT_ATOMS: atom_id res chain seq x y z
N MET A 1 -19.19 1.49 -0.55
CA MET A 1 -18.57 0.94 -1.77
C MET A 1 -17.50 -0.03 -1.29
N GLY A 2 -17.80 -1.33 -1.34
CA GLY A 2 -16.93 -2.37 -0.77
C GLY A 2 -15.61 -2.51 -1.53
N LEU A 3 -14.65 -3.23 -0.93
CA LEU A 3 -13.40 -3.63 -1.57
C LEU A 3 -13.68 -4.22 -2.96
N SER A 4 -13.10 -3.63 -4.01
CA SER A 4 -13.07 -4.28 -5.32
C SER A 4 -12.21 -5.54 -5.26
N ASP A 5 -12.41 -6.44 -6.22
CA ASP A 5 -11.61 -7.66 -6.35
C ASP A 5 -10.10 -7.37 -6.33
N ARG A 6 -9.70 -6.30 -7.03
CA ARG A 6 -8.33 -5.80 -7.04
C ARG A 6 -7.84 -5.35 -5.66
N ASP A 7 -8.70 -4.72 -4.86
CA ASP A 7 -8.35 -4.28 -3.51
C ASP A 7 -8.14 -5.48 -2.58
N ARG A 8 -8.98 -6.52 -2.73
CA ARG A 8 -8.80 -7.79 -2.01
C ARG A 8 -7.49 -8.47 -2.41
N ALA A 9 -7.18 -8.53 -3.70
CA ALA A 9 -5.92 -9.08 -4.20
C ALA A 9 -4.69 -8.32 -3.65
N ILE A 10 -4.77 -6.99 -3.57
CA ILE A 10 -3.70 -6.15 -2.97
C ILE A 10 -3.52 -6.49 -1.48
N LEU A 11 -4.61 -6.63 -0.72
CA LEU A 11 -4.56 -6.94 0.71
C LEU A 11 -4.04 -8.36 0.99
N ASP A 12 -4.47 -9.34 0.18
CA ASP A 12 -4.00 -10.72 0.27
C ASP A 12 -2.50 -10.81 -0.07
N PHE A 13 -2.06 -10.13 -1.13
CA PHE A 13 -0.65 -10.04 -1.50
C PHE A 13 0.18 -9.39 -0.38
N GLU A 14 -0.28 -8.28 0.21
CA GLU A 14 0.39 -7.65 1.36
C GLU A 14 0.52 -8.60 2.55
N ARG A 15 -0.53 -9.38 2.83
CA ARG A 15 -0.55 -10.31 3.95
C ARG A 15 0.48 -11.40 3.75
N SER A 16 0.49 -12.03 2.58
CA SER A 16 1.44 -13.07 2.21
C SER A 16 2.88 -12.54 2.23
N TRP A 17 3.11 -11.36 1.65
CA TRP A 17 4.43 -10.74 1.64
C TRP A 17 4.96 -10.45 3.05
N ARG A 18 4.11 -9.96 3.95
CA ARG A 18 4.51 -9.61 5.33
C ARG A 18 4.91 -10.83 6.16
N VAL A 19 4.34 -11.99 5.88
CA VAL A 19 4.68 -13.27 6.55
C VAL A 19 6.01 -13.81 6.02
N THR A 20 6.27 -13.69 4.72
CA THR A 20 7.45 -14.29 4.07
C THR A 20 8.65 -13.35 3.96
N SER A 21 8.43 -12.04 3.92
CA SER A 21 9.43 -11.03 3.57
C SER A 21 9.18 -9.77 4.41
N GLY A 22 9.85 -9.68 5.56
CA GLY A 22 9.56 -8.77 6.69
C GLY A 22 9.53 -7.25 6.44
N THR A 23 9.53 -6.78 5.19
CA THR A 23 9.48 -5.36 4.81
C THR A 23 8.57 -5.10 3.62
N ALA A 24 7.59 -4.19 3.81
CA ALA A 24 6.59 -3.79 2.82
C ALA A 24 7.13 -2.83 1.73
N THR A 25 8.42 -2.52 1.70
CA THR A 25 9.04 -1.64 0.70
C THR A 25 10.39 -2.21 0.30
N SER A 26 10.36 -3.42 -0.26
CA SER A 26 11.52 -4.08 -0.81
C SER A 26 11.43 -4.12 -2.34
N PRO A 27 12.53 -3.93 -3.09
CA PRO A 27 12.50 -3.91 -4.56
C PRO A 27 11.99 -5.22 -5.17
N THR A 28 12.21 -6.37 -4.50
CA THR A 28 11.65 -7.67 -4.90
C THR A 28 10.12 -7.68 -4.91
N LYS A 29 9.50 -6.96 -3.97
CA LYS A 29 8.04 -6.81 -3.89
C LYS A 29 7.52 -6.01 -5.08
N GLU A 30 8.21 -4.94 -5.46
CA GLU A 30 7.80 -4.09 -6.57
C GLU A 30 7.84 -4.82 -7.91
N ALA A 31 8.82 -5.71 -8.10
CA ALA A 31 8.87 -6.61 -9.25
C ALA A 31 7.69 -7.60 -9.22
N ALA A 32 7.41 -8.21 -8.07
CA ALA A 32 6.29 -9.14 -7.91
C ALA A 32 4.92 -8.45 -8.10
N ILE A 33 4.73 -7.22 -7.65
CA ILE A 33 3.51 -6.43 -7.87
C ILE A 33 3.28 -6.23 -9.37
N ARG A 34 4.31 -5.84 -10.11
CA ARG A 34 4.21 -5.66 -11.57
C ARG A 34 3.87 -6.97 -12.27
N SER A 35 4.48 -8.08 -11.84
CA SER A 35 4.27 -9.39 -12.46
C SER A 35 2.94 -10.06 -12.09
N GLN A 36 2.46 -9.91 -10.85
CA GLN A 36 1.29 -10.64 -10.32
C GLN A 36 0.01 -9.83 -10.41
N LEU A 37 0.08 -8.51 -10.18
CA LEU A 37 -1.10 -7.63 -10.11
C LEU A 37 -1.28 -6.80 -11.38
N ASP A 38 -0.32 -6.88 -12.32
CA ASP A 38 -0.24 -6.07 -13.53
C ASP A 38 -0.41 -4.57 -13.20
N LEU A 39 0.25 -4.15 -12.11
CA LEU A 39 0.15 -2.80 -11.56
C LEU A 39 1.52 -2.15 -11.48
N SER A 40 1.58 -0.86 -11.83
CA SER A 40 2.73 -0.03 -11.49
C SER A 40 2.80 0.17 -9.96
N PRO A 41 3.99 0.14 -9.34
CA PRO A 41 4.15 0.31 -7.90
C PRO A 41 3.56 1.62 -7.39
N THR A 42 3.66 2.70 -8.17
CA THR A 42 3.04 3.99 -7.84
C THR A 42 1.54 3.81 -7.59
N ARG A 43 0.83 3.19 -8.55
CA ARG A 43 -0.62 2.94 -8.45
C ARG A 43 -0.96 1.97 -7.32
N TYR A 44 -0.11 0.96 -7.09
CA TYR A 44 -0.25 0.03 -5.96
C TYR A 44 -0.21 0.76 -4.62
N TYR A 45 0.79 1.61 -4.39
CA TYR A 45 0.93 2.35 -3.14
C TYR A 45 -0.18 3.41 -2.97
N GLU A 46 -0.68 4.00 -4.04
CA GLU A 46 -1.83 4.91 -4.01
C GLU A 46 -3.14 4.21 -3.60
N LEU A 47 -3.41 3.03 -4.18
CA LEU A 47 -4.55 2.20 -3.77
C LEU A 47 -4.39 1.75 -2.32
N LEU A 48 -3.21 1.25 -1.95
CA LEU A 48 -2.91 0.83 -0.58
C LEU A 48 -3.11 1.97 0.43
N ARG A 49 -2.71 3.20 0.08
CA ARG A 49 -2.99 4.42 0.84
C ARG A 49 -4.50 4.64 1.03
N ASN A 50 -5.28 4.57 -0.05
CA ASN A 50 -6.72 4.80 -0.01
C ASN A 50 -7.43 3.71 0.80
N LEU A 51 -7.06 2.45 0.58
CA LEU A 51 -7.55 1.30 1.35
C LEU A 51 -7.24 1.44 2.82
N SER A 52 -6.04 1.90 3.19
CA SER A 52 -5.69 2.13 4.59
C SER A 52 -6.57 3.16 5.30
N ALA A 53 -7.20 4.07 4.55
CA ALA A 53 -8.14 5.06 5.07
C ALA A 53 -9.60 4.57 5.04
N SER A 54 -9.89 3.46 4.36
CA SER A 54 -11.23 2.91 4.17
C SER A 54 -11.57 1.90 5.27
N ALA A 55 -12.82 1.92 5.74
CA ALA A 55 -13.31 0.99 6.77
C ALA A 55 -13.33 -0.47 6.28
N ASP A 56 -13.50 -0.66 4.97
CA ASP A 56 -13.59 -1.97 4.33
C ASP A 56 -12.27 -2.76 4.44
N ALA A 57 -11.13 -2.08 4.30
CA ALA A 57 -9.82 -2.69 4.50
C ALA A 57 -9.57 -3.05 5.97
N VAL A 58 -10.11 -2.26 6.91
CA VAL A 58 -10.04 -2.57 8.36
C VAL A 58 -10.88 -3.81 8.68
N ALA A 59 -12.03 -3.98 8.02
CA ALA A 59 -12.86 -5.18 8.17
C ALA A 59 -12.16 -6.44 7.62
N TYR A 60 -11.33 -6.29 6.58
CA TYR A 60 -10.58 -7.40 5.98
C TYR A 60 -9.28 -7.77 6.72
N ASP A 61 -8.43 -6.79 7.06
CA ASP A 61 -7.20 -7.00 7.84
C ASP A 61 -6.97 -5.85 8.85
N PRO A 62 -7.58 -5.91 10.05
CA PRO A 62 -7.50 -4.82 11.02
C PRO A 62 -6.07 -4.60 11.54
N LEU A 63 -5.23 -5.63 11.60
CA LEU A 63 -3.87 -5.52 12.15
C LEU A 63 -2.89 -4.89 11.15
N GLY A 64 -2.94 -5.29 9.88
CA GLY A 64 -2.07 -4.70 8.86
C GLY A 64 -2.44 -3.28 8.52
N VAL A 65 -3.73 -2.98 8.38
CA VAL A 65 -4.20 -1.62 8.10
C VAL A 65 -3.85 -0.68 9.25
N ARG A 66 -3.95 -1.12 10.51
CA ARG A 66 -3.64 -0.28 11.68
C ARG A 66 -2.14 0.04 11.79
N ARG A 67 -1.25 -0.91 11.44
CA ARG A 67 0.20 -0.62 11.30
C ARG A 67 0.48 0.35 10.14
N LEU A 68 -0.16 0.14 9.01
CA LEU A 68 0.01 0.98 7.82
C LEU A 68 -0.47 2.42 8.07
N ARG A 69 -1.62 2.60 8.75
CA ARG A 69 -2.16 3.89 9.17
C ARG A 69 -1.23 4.63 10.14
N LYS A 70 -0.56 3.93 11.05
CA LYS A 70 0.38 4.55 12.02
C LYS A 70 1.56 5.21 11.29
N SER A 71 2.11 4.54 10.27
CA SER A 71 3.18 5.10 9.43
C SER A 71 2.69 6.24 8.52
N GLN A 72 1.45 6.17 8.02
CA GLN A 72 0.85 7.21 7.18
C GLN A 72 0.47 8.48 7.96
N SER A 73 0.01 8.37 9.21
CA SER A 73 -0.37 9.53 10.04
C SER A 73 0.83 10.48 10.28
N ARG A 74 2.04 9.92 10.44
CA ARG A 74 3.28 10.70 10.47
C ARG A 74 3.57 11.46 9.17
N ARG A 75 3.18 10.91 8.01
CA ARG A 75 3.39 11.53 6.69
C ARG A 75 2.28 12.52 6.31
N ARG A 76 1.03 12.30 6.75
CA ARG A 76 -0.11 13.19 6.44
C ARG A 76 0.05 14.59 7.05
N ARG A 77 0.71 14.70 8.21
CA ARG A 77 1.08 16.01 8.80
C ARG A 77 2.11 16.77 7.95
N ALA A 78 2.93 16.07 7.16
CA ALA A 78 3.91 16.69 6.26
C ALA A 78 3.35 17.00 4.87
N ARG A 79 2.06 16.71 4.58
CA ARG A 79 1.44 16.93 3.26
C ARG A 79 0.56 18.18 3.17
N LEU A 80 0.24 18.81 4.31
CA LEU A 80 -0.37 20.14 4.34
C LEU A 80 0.66 21.22 3.95
N GLU A 81 1.94 20.90 4.06
CA GLU A 81 3.06 21.65 3.51
C GLU A 81 3.47 20.93 2.21
N GLY A 82 3.46 21.62 1.07
CA GLY A 82 3.46 20.99 -0.25
C GLY A 82 4.70 20.14 -0.57
N TRP A 83 4.54 18.81 -0.66
CA TRP A 83 5.38 17.97 -1.53
C TRP A 83 4.71 16.62 -1.86
N PRO A 84 4.56 16.23 -3.14
CA PRO A 84 4.22 14.87 -3.53
C PRO A 84 5.50 14.00 -3.49
N ALA A 85 5.86 13.52 -2.30
CA ALA A 85 6.99 12.61 -2.17
C ALA A 85 6.58 11.21 -2.64
N SER A 86 6.78 10.89 -3.94
CA SER A 86 7.10 9.55 -4.50
C SER A 86 7.17 9.54 -6.04
N GLN A 87 8.26 10.02 -6.64
CA GLN A 87 8.81 9.47 -7.90
C GLN A 87 10.24 10.02 -8.07
N PRO A 88 11.31 9.21 -8.06
CA PRO A 88 12.64 9.71 -8.42
C PRO A 88 12.63 10.04 -9.93
N PRO A 89 13.21 11.17 -10.38
CA PRO A 89 13.43 11.36 -11.80
C PRO A 89 14.47 10.33 -12.26
N GLY A 90 14.07 9.49 -13.20
CA GLY A 90 15.01 8.73 -13.99
C GLY A 90 15.78 9.70 -14.89
N ARG A 91 17.10 9.61 -14.76
CA ARG A 91 18.18 10.13 -15.60
C ARG A 91 18.76 11.50 -15.25
#